data_AF-A0A972H9N9-F1
#
_entry.id   AF-A0A972H9N9-F1
#
_cell.length_a   1.000
_cell.length_b   1.000
_cell.length_c   1.000
_cell.angle_alpha   90.00
_cell.angle_beta   90.00
_cell.angle_gamma   90.00
#
_symmetry.space_group_name_H-M   'P 1'
#
loop_
_entity.id
_entity.type
_entity.pdbx_description
1 polymer ?
#
loop_
_entity_poly.entity_id
_entity_poly.type
_entity_poly.pdbx_seq_one_letter_code
_entity_poly.pdbx_strand_id
1 'polypeptide(L)'
;MPLLLALLLTIQLGAPFGDADAKAVSMDGDFVVEVSVEAPPGPDAVLARIVDAGRELPPVALSPLGDGRYGGLLTFAEVRDVRVAFEARLGVDVVTSDLVTLTDLGVDPVVFDGLVPAQTVAGSDDGDAGPSSLPLVFGVLLAVASLAALAVWARSVDKWAVNPDNTANADQTTASESDPSP
;
A
#
# COMPACT_ATOMS: atom_id res chain seq x y z
N MET A 1 -25.69 12.20 8.69
CA MET A 1 -24.33 11.62 8.73
C MET A 1 -24.25 10.60 7.61
N PRO A 2 -23.59 10.90 6.47
CA PRO A 2 -23.36 9.85 5.48
C PRO A 2 -22.19 9.00 5.99
N LEU A 3 -22.52 7.75 6.32
CA LEU A 3 -21.58 6.68 6.61
C LEU A 3 -20.99 6.24 5.27
N LEU A 4 -19.74 6.63 4.98
CA LEU A 4 -19.01 6.20 3.79
C LEU A 4 -18.56 4.75 4.03
N LEU A 5 -19.34 3.78 3.53
CA LEU A 5 -18.92 2.38 3.50
C LEU A 5 -17.77 2.24 2.49
N ALA A 6 -16.57 1.94 2.97
CA ALA A 6 -15.50 1.39 2.14
C ALA A 6 -15.87 -0.05 1.78
N LEU A 7 -16.49 -0.25 0.62
CA LEU A 7 -16.80 -1.58 0.09
C LEU A 7 -15.51 -2.14 -0.54
N LEU A 8 -14.79 -3.00 0.20
CA LEU A 8 -13.62 -3.73 -0.29
C LEU A 8 -14.10 -4.84 -1.25
N LEU A 9 -14.18 -4.54 -2.54
CA LEU A 9 -14.42 -5.53 -3.59
C LEU A 9 -13.10 -6.24 -3.89
N THR A 10 -12.89 -7.41 -3.29
CA THR A 10 -11.80 -8.32 -3.67
C THR A 10 -12.24 -9.13 -4.88
N ILE A 11 -11.46 -9.11 -5.96
CA ILE A 11 -11.73 -9.96 -7.13
C ILE A 11 -10.90 -11.23 -7.05
N GLN A 12 -11.53 -12.37 -7.35
CA GLN A 12 -10.83 -13.64 -7.43
C GLN A 12 -10.27 -13.81 -8.83
N LEU A 13 -8.94 -13.87 -8.94
CA LEU A 13 -8.27 -14.17 -10.20
C LEU A 13 -8.40 -15.67 -10.52
N GLY A 14 -8.33 -16.01 -11.81
CA GLY A 14 -8.24 -17.41 -12.22
C GLY A 14 -6.98 -18.07 -11.66
N ALA A 15 -7.08 -19.38 -11.37
CA ALA A 15 -5.95 -20.17 -10.91
C ALA A 15 -4.73 -20.00 -11.85
N PRO A 16 -3.50 -19.90 -11.32
CA PRO A 16 -3.12 -20.22 -9.93
C PRO A 16 -3.10 -19.02 -8.98
N PHE A 17 -3.59 -17.85 -9.40
CA PHE A 17 -3.73 -16.70 -8.53
C PHE A 17 -5.01 -16.80 -7.71
N GLY A 18 -5.01 -16.17 -6.54
CA GLY A 18 -6.17 -16.10 -5.65
C GLY A 18 -6.81 -14.71 -5.69
N ASP A 19 -7.09 -14.17 -4.51
CA ASP A 19 -7.71 -12.85 -4.41
C ASP A 19 -6.74 -11.72 -4.77
N ALA A 20 -7.24 -10.70 -5.47
CA ALA A 20 -6.54 -9.46 -5.74
C ALA A 20 -7.39 -8.25 -5.38
N ASP A 21 -6.72 -7.19 -4.94
CA ASP A 21 -7.34 -5.90 -4.65
C ASP A 21 -6.42 -4.74 -5.04
N ALA A 22 -7.04 -3.58 -5.21
CA ALA A 22 -6.39 -2.32 -5.46
C ALA A 22 -7.12 -1.17 -4.75
N LYS A 23 -6.36 -0.17 -4.34
CA LYS A 23 -6.86 1.02 -3.66
C LYS A 23 -6.09 2.26 -4.10
N ALA A 24 -6.81 3.32 -4.48
CA ALA A 24 -6.20 4.63 -4.69
C ALA A 24 -5.74 5.22 -3.35
N VAL A 25 -4.46 5.63 -3.28
CA VAL A 25 -3.82 6.15 -2.05
C VAL A 25 -3.53 7.65 -2.18
N SER A 26 -3.19 8.13 -3.37
CA SER A 26 -2.91 9.54 -3.64
C SER A 26 -3.38 9.95 -5.02
N MET A 27 -3.88 11.19 -5.13
CA MET A 27 -4.23 11.86 -6.38
C MET A 27 -3.66 13.29 -6.45
N ASP A 28 -2.99 13.75 -5.40
CA ASP A 28 -2.41 15.08 -5.34
C ASP A 28 -1.03 15.07 -6.01
N GLY A 29 -1.03 15.22 -7.34
CA GLY A 29 0.16 15.11 -8.18
C GLY A 29 0.16 13.80 -8.96
N ASP A 30 1.02 12.86 -8.57
CA ASP A 30 1.03 11.53 -9.17
C ASP A 30 -0.14 10.69 -8.64
N PHE A 31 -0.75 9.92 -9.53
CA PHE A 31 -1.79 8.96 -9.17
C PHE A 31 -1.14 7.69 -8.62
N VAL A 32 -1.36 7.42 -7.33
CA VAL A 32 -0.74 6.27 -6.64
C VAL A 32 -1.82 5.28 -6.24
N VAL A 33 -1.62 4.04 -6.65
CA VAL A 33 -2.52 2.91 -6.37
C VAL A 33 -1.73 1.84 -5.62
N GLU A 34 -2.21 1.47 -4.45
CA GLU A 34 -1.74 0.28 -3.75
C GLU A 34 -2.45 -0.94 -4.31
N VAL A 35 -1.70 -1.97 -4.68
CA VAL A 35 -2.23 -3.23 -5.18
C VAL A 35 -1.75 -4.37 -4.31
N SER A 36 -2.57 -5.40 -4.18
CA SER A 36 -2.17 -6.64 -3.56
C SER A 36 -2.81 -7.86 -4.24
N VAL A 37 -2.11 -8.98 -4.22
CA VAL A 37 -2.52 -10.23 -4.87
C VAL A 37 -2.07 -11.44 -4.09
N GLU A 38 -2.89 -12.47 -4.03
CA GLU A 38 -2.52 -13.82 -3.58
C GLU A 38 -1.84 -14.58 -4.73
N ALA A 39 -0.60 -15.00 -4.50
CA ALA A 39 0.21 -15.68 -5.50
C ALA A 39 0.31 -17.18 -5.21
N PRO A 40 0.60 -18.02 -6.23
CA PRO A 40 0.92 -19.43 -6.01
C PRO A 40 2.08 -19.62 -5.02
N PRO A 41 2.17 -20.78 -4.35
CA PRO A 41 3.16 -21.01 -3.30
C PRO A 41 4.59 -21.06 -3.86
N GLY A 42 5.51 -20.44 -3.12
CA GLY A 42 6.94 -20.43 -3.39
C GLY A 42 7.40 -19.66 -4.64
N PRO A 43 6.83 -18.48 -4.98
CA PRO A 43 7.33 -17.72 -6.10
C PRO A 43 8.63 -17.00 -5.71
N ASP A 44 9.61 -16.98 -6.62
CA ASP A 44 10.87 -16.25 -6.45
C ASP A 44 10.66 -14.74 -6.56
N ALA A 45 9.70 -14.33 -7.38
CA ALA A 45 9.32 -12.94 -7.56
C ALA A 45 7.87 -12.84 -8.04
N VAL A 46 7.18 -11.78 -7.62
CA VAL A 46 5.86 -11.42 -8.13
C VAL A 46 5.94 -10.01 -8.74
N LEU A 47 5.39 -9.85 -9.94
CA LEU A 47 5.43 -8.61 -10.72
C LEU A 47 4.01 -8.19 -11.08
N ALA A 48 3.73 -6.89 -11.08
CA ALA A 48 2.56 -6.30 -11.70
C ALA A 48 2.94 -5.77 -13.09
N ARG A 49 2.33 -6.33 -14.13
CA ARG A 49 2.42 -5.85 -15.52
C ARG A 49 1.26 -4.93 -15.81
N ILE A 50 1.56 -3.73 -16.26
CA ILE A 50 0.54 -2.70 -16.49
C ILE A 50 0.45 -2.40 -17.98
N VAL A 51 -0.76 -2.38 -18.50
CA VAL A 51 -1.10 -2.00 -19.86
C VAL A 51 -1.98 -0.75 -19.81
N ASP A 52 -1.43 0.35 -20.28
CA ASP A 52 -2.12 1.64 -20.40
C ASP A 52 -2.33 1.99 -21.88
N ALA A 53 -3.59 2.16 -22.29
CA ALA A 53 -3.99 2.48 -23.66
C ALA A 53 -3.34 1.60 -24.75
N GLY A 54 -3.11 0.31 -24.45
CA GLY A 54 -2.46 -0.64 -25.36
C GLY A 54 -0.94 -0.57 -25.39
N ARG A 55 -0.31 0.23 -24.53
CA ARG A 55 1.14 0.24 -24.28
C ARG A 55 1.44 -0.44 -22.95
N GLU A 56 2.44 -1.31 -22.98
CA GLU A 56 2.94 -1.93 -21.76
C GLU A 56 3.90 -0.98 -21.04
N LEU A 57 3.63 -0.71 -19.77
CA LEU A 57 4.50 0.06 -18.88
C LEU A 57 5.54 -0.86 -18.24
N PRO A 58 6.64 -0.30 -17.68
CA PRO A 58 7.62 -1.09 -16.95
C PRO A 58 6.95 -1.90 -15.82
N PRO A 59 7.25 -3.22 -15.71
CA PRO A 59 6.65 -4.05 -14.67
C PRO A 59 7.16 -3.62 -13.30
N VAL A 60 6.27 -3.66 -12.30
CA VAL A 60 6.56 -3.28 -10.92
C VAL A 60 6.73 -4.53 -10.07
N ALA A 61 7.82 -4.62 -9.32
CA ALA A 61 8.04 -5.72 -8.38
C ALA A 61 7.18 -5.55 -7.13
N LEU A 62 6.45 -6.60 -6.77
CA LEU A 62 5.64 -6.66 -5.57
C LEU A 62 6.43 -7.30 -4.43
N SER A 63 6.23 -6.78 -3.22
CA SER A 63 6.89 -7.26 -2.01
C SER A 63 5.98 -8.21 -1.25
N PRO A 64 6.52 -9.25 -0.58
CA PRO A 64 5.74 -10.15 0.23
C PRO A 64 5.13 -9.39 1.42
N LEU A 65 3.82 -9.54 1.62
CA LEU A 65 3.09 -8.97 2.77
C LEU A 65 2.90 -9.98 3.90
N GLY A 66 3.08 -11.28 3.61
CA GLY A 66 2.73 -12.39 4.49
C GLY A 66 1.56 -13.19 3.94
N ASP A 67 1.32 -14.39 4.48
CA ASP A 67 0.15 -15.23 4.16
C ASP A 67 -0.06 -15.53 2.66
N GLY A 68 1.02 -15.61 1.88
CA GLY A 68 0.96 -15.85 0.43
C GLY A 68 0.58 -14.62 -0.41
N ARG A 69 0.44 -13.45 0.21
CA ARG A 69 0.11 -12.20 -0.46
C ARG A 69 1.33 -11.36 -0.78
N TYR A 70 1.25 -10.67 -1.90
CA TYR A 70 2.25 -9.73 -2.42
C TYR A 70 1.58 -8.41 -2.71
N GLY A 71 2.23 -7.30 -2.40
CA GLY A 71 1.69 -5.97 -2.67
C GLY A 71 2.74 -4.93 -2.96
N GLY A 72 2.29 -3.80 -3.48
CA GLY A 72 3.16 -2.72 -3.92
C GLY A 72 2.38 -1.49 -4.36
N LEU A 73 3.11 -0.42 -4.64
CA LEU A 73 2.57 0.84 -5.12
C LEU A 73 2.82 0.95 -6.62
N LEU A 74 1.75 1.23 -7.36
CA LEU A 74 1.79 1.62 -8.76
C LEU A 74 1.64 3.13 -8.84
N THR A 75 2.51 3.80 -9.59
CA THR A 75 2.51 5.25 -9.74
C THR A 75 2.31 5.61 -11.19
N PHE A 76 1.34 6.48 -11.45
CA PHE A 76 0.93 6.91 -12.78
C PHE A 76 0.95 8.42 -12.87
N ALA A 77 1.35 8.93 -14.04
CA ALA A 77 1.34 10.37 -14.32
C ALA A 77 -0.07 10.91 -14.59
N GLU A 78 -1.00 10.04 -15.01
CA GLU A 78 -2.37 10.40 -15.32
C GLU A 78 -3.34 9.50 -14.55
N VAL A 79 -4.47 10.06 -14.12
CA VAL A 79 -5.55 9.31 -13.47
C VAL A 79 -6.36 8.61 -14.56
N ARG A 80 -6.16 7.30 -14.73
CA ARG A 80 -6.85 6.48 -15.73
C ARG A 80 -7.08 5.08 -15.20
N ASP A 81 -8.16 4.46 -15.69
CA ASP A 81 -8.44 3.05 -15.44
C ASP A 81 -7.57 2.16 -16.34
N VAL A 82 -6.36 1.86 -15.85
CA VAL A 82 -5.39 1.02 -16.56
C VAL A 82 -5.66 -0.46 -16.31
N ARG A 83 -5.07 -1.31 -17.15
CA ARG A 83 -5.17 -2.75 -16.99
C ARG A 83 -3.93 -3.33 -16.34
N VAL A 84 -4.10 -4.27 -15.42
CA VAL A 84 -3.03 -4.91 -14.64
C VAL A 84 -3.15 -6.43 -14.76
N ALA A 85 -2.02 -7.09 -14.96
CA ALA A 85 -1.87 -8.54 -14.83
C ALA A 85 -0.74 -8.83 -13.84
N PHE A 86 -0.85 -9.93 -13.10
CA PHE A 86 0.15 -10.35 -12.13
C PHE A 86 0.97 -11.50 -12.68
N GLU A 87 2.28 -11.46 -12.50
CA GLU A 87 3.19 -12.53 -12.87
C GLU A 87 3.89 -13.08 -11.64
N ALA A 88 3.86 -14.40 -11.50
CA ALA A 88 4.62 -15.13 -10.50
C ALA A 88 5.72 -15.92 -11.22
N ARG A 89 6.97 -15.73 -10.80
CA ARG A 89 8.11 -16.51 -11.27
C ARG A 89 8.35 -17.67 -10.32
N LEU A 90 8.38 -18.89 -10.84
CA LEU A 90 8.66 -20.12 -10.11
C LEU A 90 9.88 -20.80 -10.76
N GLY A 91 11.08 -20.37 -10.36
CA GLY A 91 12.34 -20.77 -10.97
C GLY A 91 12.45 -20.27 -12.41
N VAL A 92 12.30 -21.19 -13.35
CA VAL A 92 12.34 -20.91 -14.80
C VAL A 92 10.96 -20.70 -15.40
N ASP A 93 9.90 -21.07 -14.68
CA ASP A 93 8.53 -20.94 -15.13
C ASP A 93 7.96 -19.56 -14.75
N VAL A 94 7.16 -19.00 -15.64
CA VAL A 94 6.42 -17.75 -15.40
C VAL A 94 4.95 -18.04 -15.58
N VAL A 95 4.17 -17.71 -14.56
CA VAL A 95 2.71 -17.79 -14.63
C VAL A 95 2.14 -16.38 -14.56
N THR A 96 1.29 -16.05 -15.53
CA THR A 96 0.67 -14.73 -15.66
C THR A 96 -0.83 -14.86 -15.45
N SER A 97 -1.42 -13.96 -14.67
CA SER A 97 -2.87 -13.87 -14.47
C SER A 97 -3.55 -13.29 -15.71
N ASP A 98 -4.88 -13.37 -15.73
CA ASP A 98 -5.68 -12.57 -16.65
C ASP A 98 -5.48 -11.08 -16.41
N LEU A 99 -5.73 -10.30 -17.46
CA LEU A 99 -5.64 -8.86 -17.46
C LEU A 99 -6.94 -8.25 -16.94
N VAL A 100 -6.88 -7.52 -15.83
CA VAL A 100 -8.04 -6.90 -15.15
C VAL A 100 -7.88 -5.39 -15.07
N THR A 101 -8.98 -4.63 -14.98
CA THR A 101 -8.90 -3.17 -14.78
C THR A 101 -8.67 -2.81 -13.31
N LEU A 102 -8.23 -1.58 -13.03
CA LEU A 102 -8.12 -1.11 -11.64
C LEU A 102 -9.50 -1.05 -10.98
N THR A 103 -10.54 -0.72 -11.75
CA THR A 103 -11.93 -0.79 -11.29
C THR A 103 -12.33 -2.21 -10.89
N ASP A 104 -11.96 -3.22 -11.69
CA ASP A 104 -12.23 -4.63 -11.37
C ASP A 104 -11.52 -5.08 -10.08
N LEU A 105 -10.34 -4.51 -9.82
CA LEU A 105 -9.57 -4.74 -8.59
C LEU A 105 -10.13 -3.98 -7.37
N GLY A 106 -11.20 -3.19 -7.52
CA GLY A 106 -11.88 -2.50 -6.42
C GLY A 106 -11.53 -1.02 -6.25
N VAL A 107 -10.79 -0.40 -7.19
CA VAL A 107 -10.68 1.06 -7.23
C VAL A 107 -12.04 1.65 -7.62
N ASP A 108 -12.54 2.61 -6.83
CA ASP A 108 -13.84 3.23 -7.10
C ASP A 108 -13.83 3.94 -8.47
N PRO A 109 -14.78 3.66 -9.38
CA PRO A 109 -14.82 4.30 -10.69
C PRO A 109 -14.93 5.83 -10.63
N VAL A 110 -15.47 6.40 -9.54
CA VAL A 110 -15.52 7.86 -9.31
C VAL A 110 -14.12 8.49 -9.31
N VAL A 111 -13.09 7.72 -8.94
CA VAL A 111 -11.68 8.13 -9.02
C VAL A 111 -11.32 8.55 -10.45
N PHE A 112 -11.85 7.85 -11.45
CA PHE A 112 -11.54 8.08 -12.85
C PHE A 112 -12.49 9.11 -13.51
N ASP A 113 -13.67 9.35 -12.95
CA ASP A 113 -14.64 10.34 -13.43
C ASP A 113 -14.24 11.80 -13.11
N GLY A 114 -13.23 12.03 -12.27
CA GLY A 114 -12.76 13.36 -11.82
C GLY A 114 -12.11 14.26 -12.90
N LEU A 115 -12.12 13.86 -14.17
CA LEU A 115 -11.54 14.60 -15.31
C LEU A 115 -12.57 14.94 -16.39
N VAL A 116 -13.84 15.15 -16.04
CA VAL A 116 -14.68 16.04 -16.86
C VAL A 116 -14.20 17.47 -16.56
N PRO A 117 -13.45 18.15 -17.45
CA PRO A 117 -13.33 19.58 -17.31
C PRO A 117 -14.76 20.12 -17.37
N ALA A 118 -15.18 20.82 -16.32
CA ALA A 118 -16.41 21.57 -16.33
C ALA A 118 -16.31 22.66 -17.43
N GLN A 119 -16.58 22.29 -18.67
CA GLN A 119 -17.01 23.18 -19.75
C GLN A 119 -18.49 22.82 -19.92
N THR A 120 -19.48 23.69 -19.79
CA THR A 120 -19.54 25.14 -19.99
C THR A 120 -20.83 25.59 -19.30
N VAL A 121 -20.79 26.47 -18.30
CA VAL A 121 -21.97 27.31 -18.00
C VAL A 121 -21.67 28.66 -18.60
N ALA A 122 -22.04 28.80 -19.88
CA ALA A 122 -22.18 30.12 -20.47
C ALA A 122 -23.41 30.79 -19.81
N GLY A 123 -23.18 31.81 -18.98
CA GLY A 123 -24.26 32.56 -18.37
C GLY A 123 -23.85 33.49 -17.23
N SER A 124 -23.16 34.57 -17.60
CA SER A 124 -23.35 35.94 -17.08
C SER A 124 -22.93 36.32 -15.64
N ASP A 125 -22.03 37.31 -15.62
CA ASP A 125 -21.93 38.48 -14.72
C ASP A 125 -21.50 38.38 -13.24
N ASP A 126 -20.33 39.03 -13.02
CA ASP A 126 -19.98 40.01 -11.98
C ASP A 126 -20.05 39.67 -10.48
N GLY A 127 -18.88 39.72 -9.84
CA GLY A 127 -18.79 39.80 -8.37
C GLY A 127 -17.39 39.58 -7.79
N ASP A 128 -16.58 40.63 -7.81
CA ASP A 128 -15.33 40.81 -7.05
C ASP A 128 -15.45 40.46 -5.55
N ALA A 129 -14.60 39.55 -5.06
CA ALA A 129 -14.16 39.47 -3.64
C ALA A 129 -12.91 38.57 -3.53
N GLY A 130 -11.82 39.13 -2.96
CA GLY A 130 -10.45 38.61 -3.03
C GLY A 130 -10.09 37.33 -2.25
N PRO A 131 -8.80 36.96 -2.20
CA PRO A 131 -8.35 35.62 -1.83
C PRO A 131 -8.56 35.30 -0.34
N SER A 132 -9.31 34.24 -0.08
CA SER A 132 -9.63 33.73 1.25
C SER A 132 -8.42 33.03 1.89
N SER A 133 -7.85 33.64 2.93
CA SER A 133 -6.72 33.12 3.73
C SER A 133 -7.14 32.16 4.86
N LEU A 134 -8.30 31.51 4.74
CA LEU A 134 -8.89 30.69 5.80
C LEU A 134 -8.39 29.22 5.93
N PRO A 135 -7.85 28.53 4.90
CA PRO A 135 -7.38 27.15 5.09
C PRO A 135 -5.98 27.04 5.73
N LEU A 136 -5.20 28.13 5.77
CA LEU A 136 -3.79 28.10 6.23
C LEU A 136 -3.62 27.99 7.75
N VAL A 137 -4.61 28.39 8.55
CA VAL A 137 -4.48 28.36 10.02
C VAL A 137 -4.73 26.96 10.60
N PHE A 138 -5.53 26.11 9.92
CA PHE A 138 -5.82 24.75 10.39
C PHE A 138 -4.66 23.77 10.18
N GLY A 139 -3.85 23.93 9.12
CA GLY A 139 -2.71 23.03 8.84
C GLY A 139 -1.58 23.13 9.87
N VAL A 140 -1.33 24.33 10.42
CA VAL A 140 -0.21 24.57 11.34
C VAL A 140 -0.47 23.97 12.73
N LEU A 141 -1.72 23.98 13.21
CA LEU A 141 -2.06 23.39 14.52
C LEU A 141 -2.02 21.85 14.50
N LEU A 142 -2.32 21.21 13.36
CA LEU A 142 -2.21 19.76 13.21
C LEU A 142 -0.75 19.27 13.24
N ALA A 143 0.17 20.04 12.64
CA ALA A 143 1.59 19.69 12.60
C ALA A 143 2.25 19.67 14.00
N VAL A 144 1.85 20.57 14.90
CA VAL A 144 2.39 20.62 16.27
C VAL A 144 1.89 19.44 17.12
N ALA A 145 0.65 18.98 16.90
CA ALA A 145 0.10 17.81 17.60
C ALA A 145 0.81 16.51 17.20
N SER A 146 1.11 16.33 15.91
CA SER A 146 1.86 15.17 15.40
C SER A 146 3.29 15.10 15.95
N LEU A 147 3.95 16.25 16.14
CA LEU A 147 5.30 16.30 16.71
C LEU A 147 5.32 15.89 18.20
N ALA A 148 4.29 16.26 18.97
CA ALA A 148 4.17 15.88 20.38
C ALA A 148 3.86 14.38 20.55
N ALA A 149 3.02 13.80 19.66
CA ALA A 149 2.72 12.38 19.68
C ALA A 149 3.97 11.52 19.35
N LEU A 150 4.79 11.95 18.39
CA LEU A 150 6.03 11.26 18.03
C LEU A 150 7.07 11.29 19.17
N ALA A 151 7.16 12.40 19.91
CA ALA A 151 8.06 12.54 21.06
C ALA A 151 7.66 11.66 22.26
N VAL A 152 6.36 11.47 22.49
CA VAL A 152 5.84 10.58 23.54
C VAL A 152 6.09 9.11 23.17
N TRP A 153 5.92 8.75 21.91
CA TRP A 153 6.19 7.38 21.45
C TRP A 153 7.68 7.03 21.55
N ALA A 154 8.59 7.94 21.18
CA ALA A 154 10.03 7.73 21.30
C ALA A 154 10.48 7.44 22.74
N ARG A 155 9.93 8.15 23.75
CA ARG A 155 10.22 7.86 25.16
C ARG A 155 9.67 6.53 25.68
N SER A 156 8.66 5.96 25.03
CA SER A 156 8.12 4.65 25.40
C SER A 156 9.04 3.50 24.97
N VAL A 157 9.80 3.68 23.89
CA VAL A 157 10.72 2.65 23.36
C VAL A 157 11.94 2.47 24.26
N ASP A 158 12.46 3.55 24.85
CA ASP A 158 13.58 3.48 25.81
C ASP A 158 13.25 2.66 27.07
N LYS A 159 11.96 2.54 27.42
CA LYS A 159 11.51 1.80 28.60
C LYS A 159 11.61 0.28 28.42
N TRP A 160 11.71 -0.21 27.19
CA TRP A 160 11.93 -1.64 26.89
C TRP A 160 13.40 -2.04 26.77
N ALA A 161 14.31 -1.07 26.55
CA ALA A 161 15.73 -1.35 26.41
C ALA A 161 16.44 -1.61 27.76
N VAL A 162 15.81 -1.27 28.89
CA VAL A 162 16.34 -1.52 30.23
C VAL A 162 15.42 -2.49 30.97
N ASN A 163 15.34 -3.73 30.48
CA ASN A 163 14.90 -4.86 31.29
C ASN A 163 16.13 -5.66 31.73
N PRO A 164 16.59 -5.55 33.00
CA PRO A 164 17.76 -6.29 33.49
C PRO A 164 17.55 -7.81 33.59
N ASP A 165 16.34 -8.31 33.32
CA ASP A 165 15.99 -9.72 33.52
C ASP A 165 16.31 -10.66 32.33
N ASN A 166 16.88 -10.14 31.22
CA ASN A 166 17.13 -10.95 30.02
C ASN A 166 18.55 -11.55 29.91
N THR A 167 19.30 -11.66 31.00
CA THR A 167 20.63 -12.31 31.03
C THR A 167 20.60 -13.78 31.48
N ALA A 168 19.42 -14.38 31.68
CA ALA A 168 19.32 -15.72 32.27
C ALA A 168 19.36 -16.91 31.27
N ASN A 169 19.72 -16.72 30.01
CA ASN A 169 19.79 -17.81 29.02
C ASN A 169 21.13 -17.92 28.28
N ALA A 170 22.22 -17.55 28.95
CA ALA A 170 23.57 -17.74 28.44
C ALA A 170 24.47 -18.35 29.53
N ASP A 171 24.13 -19.54 30.04
CA ASP A 171 25.15 -20.50 30.50
C ASP A 171 24.54 -21.89 30.78
N GLN A 172 24.66 -22.80 29.81
CA GLN A 172 24.70 -24.23 30.10
C GLN A 172 25.95 -24.80 29.42
N THR A 173 27.11 -24.41 29.93
CA THR A 173 28.35 -25.20 29.79
C THR A 173 29.07 -25.20 31.14
N THR A 174 28.67 -26.11 32.03
CA THR A 174 29.52 -26.50 33.16
C THR A 174 29.58 -28.01 33.23
N ALA A 175 30.63 -28.56 32.61
CA ALA A 175 31.21 -29.81 33.06
C ALA A 175 31.91 -29.55 34.41
N SER A 176 31.57 -30.35 35.42
CA SER A 176 32.40 -30.68 36.58
C SER A 176 31.81 -31.99 37.12
N GLU A 177 32.41 -33.14 36.83
CA GLU A 177 33.63 -33.65 37.47
C GLU A 177 33.44 -33.74 38.99
N SER A 178 33.12 -34.95 39.46
CA SER A 178 33.30 -35.42 40.84
C SER A 178 33.09 -36.93 40.85
N ASP A 179 34.17 -37.69 40.60
CA ASP A 179 34.68 -38.66 41.58
C ASP A 179 35.94 -39.38 41.05
N PRO A 180 37.07 -39.26 41.75
CA PRO A 180 37.78 -40.49 42.09
C PRO A 180 38.26 -40.55 43.55
N SER A 181 37.78 -41.59 44.26
CA SER A 181 38.53 -42.51 45.17
C SER A 181 39.17 -41.94 46.46
N PRO A 182 39.54 -42.76 47.47
CA PRO A 182 39.61 -44.24 47.51
C PRO A 182 38.63 -44.94 48.47
#